data_AF-A0A061PBX2-F1
#
_entry.id   AF-A0A061PBX2-F1
#
_cell.length_a   1.000
_cell.length_b   1.000
_cell.length_c   1.000
_cell.angle_alpha   90.00
_cell.angle_beta   90.00
_cell.angle_gamma   90.00
#
_symmetry.space_group_name_H-M   'P 1'
#
loop_
_entity.id
_entity.type
_entity.pdbx_description
1 polymer ?
#
loop_
_entity_poly.entity_id
_entity_poly.type
_entity_poly.pdbx_seq_one_letter_code
_entity_poly.pdbx_strand_id
1 'polypeptide(L)'
;MEILGEGIEWGTIIYSVAAFSVLMFVIGKFALKPLMGVMEKRQNQVNDDLDNAEKSRVEAEKYLEQQREELKAARVQAQETLEQASKMSEQQSREVLENAKQEAERIKEAAVQDIEREKEQALESVRDQVASLSVAIATKVIEKELDEKEQQKLIDSYLEEVEAK
;
A
#
# COMPACT_ATOMS: atom_id res chain seq x y z
N MET A 1 -43.67 -61.12 -78.33
CA MET A 1 -42.58 -62.10 -78.14
C MET A 1 -41.99 -62.33 -79.52
N GLU A 2 -41.17 -61.39 -80.01
CA GLU A 2 -40.47 -61.55 -81.29
C GLU A 2 -39.36 -60.51 -81.36
N ILE A 3 -38.24 -60.84 -80.71
CA ILE A 3 -36.90 -60.33 -81.00
C ILE A 3 -35.92 -61.39 -80.50
N LEU A 4 -35.94 -62.54 -81.16
CA LEU A 4 -34.83 -63.47 -81.20
C LEU A 4 -34.70 -63.90 -82.66
N GLY A 5 -33.62 -63.50 -83.31
CA GLY A 5 -33.21 -64.11 -84.58
C GLY A 5 -32.99 -63.16 -85.75
N GLU A 6 -32.11 -62.18 -85.59
CA GLU A 6 -31.07 -61.96 -86.62
C GLU A 6 -29.73 -62.05 -85.90
N GLY A 7 -28.75 -62.69 -86.53
CA GLY A 7 -27.51 -63.11 -85.89
C GLY A 7 -26.88 -61.96 -85.12
N ILE A 8 -26.23 -62.28 -83.99
CA ILE A 8 -25.35 -61.35 -83.30
C ILE A 8 -24.38 -60.81 -84.35
N GLU A 9 -24.65 -59.59 -84.83
CA GLU A 9 -23.74 -58.91 -85.72
C GLU A 9 -22.52 -58.60 -84.88
N TRP A 10 -21.42 -59.31 -85.13
CA TRP A 10 -20.15 -59.08 -84.43
C TRP A 10 -19.75 -57.59 -84.43
N GLY A 11 -20.20 -56.82 -85.42
CA GLY A 11 -20.08 -55.37 -85.49
C GLY A 11 -20.77 -54.60 -84.34
N THR A 12 -22.00 -54.94 -83.94
CA THR A 12 -22.69 -54.25 -82.82
C THR A 12 -22.06 -54.59 -81.48
N ILE A 13 -21.57 -55.82 -81.28
CA ILE A 13 -20.81 -56.18 -80.07
C ILE A 13 -19.49 -55.39 -80.01
N ILE A 14 -18.71 -55.35 -81.09
CA ILE A 14 -17.44 -54.62 -81.12
C ILE A 14 -17.68 -53.13 -80.87
N TYR A 15 -18.71 -52.54 -81.48
CA TYR A 15 -19.06 -51.14 -81.28
C TYR A 15 -19.49 -50.84 -79.84
N SER A 16 -20.33 -51.69 -79.23
CA SER A 16 -20.78 -51.52 -77.85
C SER A 16 -19.65 -51.73 -76.84
N VAL A 17 -18.73 -52.68 -77.07
CA VAL A 17 -17.52 -52.86 -76.24
C VAL A 17 -16.58 -51.67 -76.38
N ALA A 18 -16.38 -51.14 -77.58
CA ALA A 18 -15.57 -49.94 -77.80
C ALA A 18 -16.19 -48.71 -77.10
N ALA A 19 -17.50 -48.48 -77.26
CA ALA A 19 -18.22 -47.41 -76.60
C ALA A 19 -18.17 -47.53 -75.06
N PHE A 20 -18.33 -48.75 -74.52
CA PHE A 20 -18.20 -49.01 -73.09
C PHE A 20 -16.78 -48.76 -72.58
N SER A 21 -15.76 -49.15 -73.35
CA SER A 21 -14.35 -48.93 -73.00
C SER A 21 -14.00 -47.44 -73.00
N VAL A 22 -14.49 -46.67 -73.97
CA VAL A 22 -14.35 -45.22 -74.02
C VAL A 22 -15.06 -44.56 -72.83
N LEU A 23 -16.30 -44.96 -72.53
CA LEU A 23 -17.04 -44.49 -71.37
C LEU A 23 -16.28 -44.77 -70.06
N MET A 24 -15.77 -45.99 -69.90
CA MET A 24 -15.03 -46.40 -68.70
C MET A 24 -13.71 -45.64 -68.55
N PHE A 25 -13.03 -45.34 -69.65
CA PHE A 25 -11.83 -44.49 -69.64
C PHE A 25 -12.15 -43.04 -69.24
N VAL A 26 -13.26 -42.48 -69.76
CA VAL A 26 -13.71 -41.13 -69.41
C VAL A 26 -14.10 -41.07 -67.93
N ILE A 27 -14.90 -42.02 -67.42
CA ILE A 27 -15.27 -42.08 -66.01
C ILE A 27 -14.03 -42.29 -65.13
N GLY A 28 -13.14 -43.20 -65.51
CA GLY A 28 -11.90 -43.48 -64.79
C GLY A 28 -11.01 -42.24 -64.65
N LYS A 29 -10.89 -41.44 -65.72
CA LYS A 29 -10.04 -40.25 -65.72
C LYS A 29 -10.72 -39.03 -65.07
N PHE A 30 -12.02 -38.83 -65.29
CA PHE A 30 -12.73 -37.62 -64.86
C PHE A 30 -13.44 -37.75 -63.51
N ALA A 31 -13.90 -38.94 -63.10
CA ALA A 31 -14.68 -39.12 -61.87
C ALA A 31 -13.83 -39.60 -60.67
N LEU A 32 -12.81 -40.46 -60.87
CA LEU A 32 -11.96 -40.91 -59.76
C LEU A 32 -11.12 -39.78 -59.16
N LYS A 33 -10.56 -38.90 -59.99
CA LYS A 33 -9.70 -37.81 -59.53
C LYS A 33 -10.40 -36.84 -58.56
N PRO A 34 -11.61 -36.31 -58.85
CA PRO A 34 -12.32 -35.48 -57.88
C PRO A 34 -12.81 -36.26 -56.67
N LEU A 35 -13.20 -37.54 -56.81
CA LEU A 35 -13.64 -38.37 -55.69
C LEU A 35 -12.51 -38.59 -54.68
N MET A 36 -11.31 -38.94 -55.15
CA MET A 36 -10.14 -39.12 -54.30
C MET A 36 -9.74 -37.81 -53.62
N GLY A 37 -9.79 -36.69 -54.35
CA GLY A 37 -9.48 -35.37 -53.80
C GLY A 37 -10.42 -34.91 -52.68
N VAL A 38 -11.72 -35.27 -52.74
CA VAL A 38 -12.66 -34.99 -51.64
C VAL A 38 -12.35 -35.84 -50.41
N MET A 39 -11.97 -37.11 -50.59
CA MET A 39 -11.59 -37.99 -49.49
C MET A 39 -10.29 -37.53 -48.82
N GLU A 40 -9.27 -37.19 -49.62
CA GLU A 40 -8.00 -36.65 -49.12
C GLU A 40 -8.21 -35.31 -48.39
N LYS A 41 -9.04 -34.43 -48.94
CA LYS A 41 -9.40 -33.16 -48.27
C LYS A 41 -10.07 -33.40 -46.92
N ARG A 42 -11.01 -34.35 -46.84
CA ARG A 42 -11.66 -34.70 -45.57
C ARG A 42 -10.68 -35.30 -44.58
N GLN A 43 -9.79 -36.19 -45.04
CA GLN A 43 -8.77 -36.78 -44.18
C GLN A 43 -7.83 -35.70 -43.63
N ASN A 44 -7.37 -34.78 -44.47
CA ASN A 44 -6.50 -33.67 -44.04
C ASN A 44 -7.23 -32.74 -43.07
N GLN A 45 -8.49 -32.39 -43.32
CA GLN A 45 -9.29 -31.58 -42.39
C GLN A 45 -9.43 -32.23 -41.02
N VAL A 46 -9.73 -33.53 -40.97
CA VAL A 46 -9.85 -34.25 -39.69
C VAL A 46 -8.51 -34.31 -38.95
N ASN A 47 -7.42 -34.56 -39.66
CA ASN A 47 -6.09 -34.56 -39.05
C ASN A 47 -5.71 -33.16 -38.52
N ASP A 48 -5.94 -32.12 -39.31
CA ASP A 48 -5.68 -30.74 -38.91
C ASP A 48 -6.52 -30.34 -37.68
N ASP A 49 -7.81 -30.72 -37.65
CA ASP A 49 -8.70 -30.44 -36.51
C ASP A 49 -8.24 -31.18 -35.24
N LEU A 50 -7.79 -32.44 -35.38
CA LEU A 50 -7.24 -33.23 -34.26
C LEU A 50 -5.93 -32.63 -33.74
N ASP A 51 -5.01 -32.28 -34.63
CA ASP A 51 -3.73 -31.66 -34.27
C ASP A 51 -3.95 -30.31 -33.58
N ASN A 52 -4.90 -29.51 -34.07
CA ASN A 52 -5.25 -28.22 -33.47
C ASN A 52 -5.92 -28.40 -32.11
N ALA A 53 -6.80 -29.40 -31.96
CA ALA A 53 -7.42 -29.72 -30.68
C ALA A 53 -6.38 -30.18 -29.64
N GLU A 54 -5.41 -31.01 -30.05
CA GLU A 54 -4.33 -31.45 -29.17
C GLU A 54 -3.42 -30.29 -28.77
N LYS A 55 -3.00 -29.44 -29.71
CA LYS A 55 -2.22 -28.22 -29.42
C LYS A 55 -2.96 -27.31 -28.46
N SER A 56 -4.25 -27.06 -28.71
CA SER A 56 -5.08 -26.22 -27.84
C SER A 56 -5.20 -26.80 -26.43
N ARG A 57 -5.30 -28.13 -26.29
CA ARG A 57 -5.33 -28.80 -24.98
C ARG A 57 -4.01 -28.62 -24.24
N VAL A 58 -2.88 -28.85 -24.91
CA VAL A 58 -1.54 -28.71 -24.33
C VAL A 58 -1.26 -27.26 -23.92
N GLU A 59 -1.63 -26.30 -24.77
CA GLU A 59 -1.51 -24.87 -24.43
C GLU A 59 -2.40 -24.50 -23.25
N ALA A 60 -3.64 -24.97 -23.20
CA ALA A 60 -4.54 -24.72 -22.07
C ALA A 60 -4.00 -25.31 -20.76
N GLU A 61 -3.44 -26.53 -20.79
CA GLU A 61 -2.79 -27.15 -19.63
C GLU A 61 -1.58 -26.33 -19.17
N LYS A 62 -0.75 -25.86 -20.10
CA LYS A 62 0.39 -24.99 -19.81
C LYS A 62 -0.04 -23.67 -19.17
N TYR A 63 -1.07 -23.02 -19.72
CA TYR A 63 -1.60 -21.78 -19.16
C TYR A 63 -2.20 -21.98 -17.76
N LEU A 64 -2.88 -23.11 -17.52
CA LEU A 64 -3.39 -23.46 -16.20
C LEU A 64 -2.26 -23.68 -15.19
N GLU A 65 -1.17 -24.32 -15.60
CA GLU A 65 0.01 -24.50 -14.75
C GLU A 65 0.67 -23.16 -14.42
N GLN A 66 0.91 -22.32 -15.43
CA GLN A 66 1.44 -20.97 -15.25
C GLN A 66 0.56 -20.12 -14.33
N GLN A 67 -0.76 -20.14 -14.53
CA GLN A 67 -1.70 -19.41 -13.67
C GLN A 67 -1.66 -19.91 -12.22
N ARG A 68 -1.51 -21.23 -12.00
CA ARG A 68 -1.36 -21.79 -10.64
C ARG A 68 -0.05 -21.34 -9.99
N GLU A 69 1.04 -21.30 -10.75
CA GLU A 69 2.33 -20.80 -10.26
C GLU A 69 2.25 -19.31 -9.92
N GLU A 70 1.68 -18.49 -10.80
CA GLU A 70 1.48 -17.06 -10.57
C GLU A 70 0.58 -16.80 -9.34
N LEU A 71 -0.51 -17.54 -9.18
CA LEU A 71 -1.37 -17.45 -8.00
C LEU A 71 -0.63 -17.83 -6.72
N LYS A 72 0.24 -18.84 -6.78
CA LYS A 72 1.06 -19.24 -5.64
C LYS A 72 2.09 -18.16 -5.30
N ALA A 73 2.77 -17.61 -6.30
CA ALA A 73 3.72 -16.51 -6.13
C ALA A 73 3.04 -15.26 -5.56
N ALA A 74 1.88 -14.88 -6.09
CA ALA A 74 1.10 -13.75 -5.59
C ALA A 74 0.67 -13.94 -4.12
N ARG A 75 0.29 -15.15 -3.72
CA ARG A 75 -0.04 -15.45 -2.31
C ARG A 75 1.18 -15.33 -1.39
N VAL A 76 2.35 -15.83 -1.82
CA VAL A 76 3.59 -15.69 -1.06
C VAL A 76 3.96 -14.22 -0.91
N GLN A 77 3.95 -13.45 -1.99
CA GLN A 77 4.26 -12.03 -1.98
C GLN A 77 3.28 -11.23 -1.11
N ALA A 78 1.99 -11.57 -1.14
CA ALA A 78 0.99 -10.96 -0.28
C ALA A 78 1.25 -11.26 1.21
N GLN A 79 1.61 -12.51 1.54
CA GLN A 79 1.98 -12.92 2.90
C GLN A 79 3.21 -12.15 3.39
N GLU A 80 4.25 -12.04 2.56
CA GLU A 80 5.48 -11.29 2.87
C GLU A 80 5.18 -9.80 3.08
N THR A 81 4.35 -9.21 2.21
CA THR A 81 3.93 -7.81 2.32
C THR A 81 3.17 -7.57 3.63
N LEU A 82 2.26 -8.47 4.00
CA LEU A 82 1.54 -8.40 5.27
C LEU A 82 2.48 -8.51 6.47
N GLU A 83 3.42 -9.45 6.44
CA GLU A 83 4.40 -9.61 7.52
C GLU A 83 5.31 -8.38 7.66
N GLN A 84 5.77 -7.82 6.54
CA GLN A 84 6.55 -6.59 6.54
C GLN A 84 5.73 -5.41 7.07
N ALA A 85 4.47 -5.27 6.64
CA ALA A 85 3.58 -4.22 7.13
C ALA A 85 3.33 -4.34 8.65
N SER A 86 3.11 -5.56 9.17
CA SER A 86 2.97 -5.79 10.61
C SER A 86 4.24 -5.42 11.37
N LYS A 87 5.43 -5.83 10.90
CA LYS A 87 6.71 -5.47 11.52
C LYS A 87 6.94 -3.95 11.53
N MET A 88 6.68 -3.28 10.40
CA MET A 88 6.80 -1.83 10.31
C MET A 88 5.80 -1.12 11.23
N SER A 89 4.56 -1.59 11.29
CA SER A 89 3.54 -1.03 12.17
C SER A 89 3.91 -1.18 13.65
N GLU A 90 4.46 -2.33 14.04
CA GLU A 90 4.93 -2.53 15.42
C GLU A 90 6.13 -1.63 15.74
N GLN A 91 7.09 -1.50 14.81
CA GLN A 91 8.23 -0.61 14.98
C GLN A 91 7.79 0.84 15.12
N GLN A 92 6.90 1.30 14.25
CA GLN A 92 6.34 2.64 14.30
C GLN A 92 5.56 2.88 15.59
N SER A 93 4.77 1.90 16.04
CA SER A 93 4.05 2.00 17.33
C SER A 93 5.01 2.14 18.51
N ARG A 94 6.09 1.36 18.53
CA ARG A 94 7.15 1.47 19.55
C ARG A 94 7.82 2.84 19.52
N GLU A 95 8.19 3.32 18.33
CA GLU A 95 8.83 4.62 18.14
C GLU A 95 7.92 5.78 18.58
N VAL A 96 6.64 5.74 18.21
CA VAL A 96 5.64 6.74 18.65
C VAL A 96 5.49 6.73 20.17
N LEU A 97 5.42 5.55 20.79
CA LEU A 97 5.32 5.42 22.26
C LEU A 97 6.58 5.95 22.96
N GLU A 98 7.76 5.69 22.40
CA GLU A 98 9.03 6.15 22.96
C GLU A 98 9.17 7.66 22.84
N ASN A 99 8.87 8.23 21.67
CA ASN A 99 8.84 9.69 21.46
C ASN A 99 7.81 10.36 22.38
N ALA A 100 6.62 9.77 22.55
CA ALA A 100 5.61 10.30 23.46
C ALA A 100 6.07 10.29 24.93
N LYS A 101 6.79 9.24 25.35
CA LYS A 101 7.39 9.18 26.70
C LYS A 101 8.48 10.23 26.89
N GLN A 102 9.37 10.37 25.92
CA GLN A 102 10.43 11.38 25.96
C GLN A 102 9.84 12.79 26.03
N GLU A 103 8.80 13.06 25.23
CA GLU A 103 8.11 14.35 25.25
C GLU A 103 7.39 14.60 26.58
N ALA A 104 6.75 13.58 27.15
CA ALA A 104 6.12 13.69 28.46
C ALA A 104 7.13 13.99 29.58
N GLU A 105 8.29 13.34 29.58
CA GLU A 105 9.36 13.65 30.55
C GLU A 105 9.91 15.07 30.32
N ARG A 106 10.11 15.49 29.07
CA ARG A 106 10.53 16.86 28.75
C ARG A 106 9.54 17.91 29.27
N ILE A 107 8.24 17.69 29.07
CA ILE A 107 7.19 18.58 29.58
C ILE A 107 7.22 18.62 31.11
N LYS A 108 7.41 17.47 31.75
CA LYS A 108 7.48 17.38 33.21
C LYS A 108 8.69 18.11 33.78
N GLU A 109 9.86 17.94 33.17
CA GLU A 109 11.08 18.66 33.56
C GLU A 109 10.91 20.17 33.39
N ALA A 110 10.35 20.61 32.26
CA ALA A 110 10.05 22.02 32.03
C ALA A 110 9.06 22.57 33.07
N ALA A 111 8.00 21.81 33.41
CA ALA A 111 7.04 22.22 34.42
C ALA A 111 7.67 22.32 35.82
N VAL A 112 8.60 21.42 36.17
CA VAL A 112 9.35 21.51 37.45
C VAL A 112 10.21 22.76 37.48
N GLN A 113 10.93 23.07 36.40
CA GLN A 113 11.73 24.29 36.30
C GLN A 113 10.88 25.57 36.39
N ASP A 114 9.73 25.59 35.72
CA ASP A 114 8.79 26.71 35.82
C ASP A 114 8.25 26.87 37.25
N ILE A 115 7.91 25.77 37.94
CA ILE A 115 7.47 25.80 39.35
C ILE A 115 8.57 26.35 40.26
N GLU A 116 9.83 25.95 40.06
CA GLU A 116 10.95 26.47 40.85
C GLU A 116 11.12 27.98 40.64
N ARG A 117 11.05 28.44 39.40
CA ARG A 117 11.13 29.88 39.06
C ARG A 117 9.98 30.67 39.69
N GLU A 118 8.74 30.18 39.58
CA GLU A 118 7.56 30.82 40.17
C GLU A 118 7.66 30.86 41.71
N LYS A 119 8.20 29.81 42.33
CA LYS A 119 8.44 29.78 43.78
C LYS A 119 9.47 30.83 44.20
N GLU A 120 10.56 30.99 43.46
CA GLU A 120 11.55 32.03 43.74
C GLU A 120 10.94 33.44 43.64
N GLN A 121 10.16 33.70 42.58
CA GLN A 121 9.45 34.96 42.39
C GLN A 121 8.43 35.23 43.50
N ALA A 122 7.69 34.21 43.94
CA ALA A 122 6.76 34.34 45.06
C ALA A 122 7.50 34.65 46.38
N LEU A 123 8.66 34.04 46.62
CA LEU A 123 9.49 34.30 47.78
C LEU A 123 10.06 35.72 47.79
N GLU A 124 10.48 36.21 46.62
CA GLU A 124 10.93 37.59 46.44
C GLU A 124 9.78 38.58 46.73
N SER A 125 8.60 38.36 46.16
CA SER A 125 7.42 39.19 46.44
C SER A 125 7.04 39.20 47.93
N VAL A 126 7.13 38.07 48.61
CA VAL A 126 6.90 38.00 50.07
C VAL A 126 7.95 38.80 50.84
N ARG A 127 9.23 38.72 50.46
CA ARG A 127 10.30 39.51 51.10
C ARG A 127 10.06 41.02 50.93
N ASP A 128 9.65 41.45 49.74
CA ASP A 128 9.33 42.86 49.48
C ASP A 128 8.14 43.34 50.33
N GLN A 129 7.09 42.52 50.43
CA GLN A 129 5.94 42.82 51.29
C GLN A 129 6.33 42.92 52.76
N VAL A 130 7.18 42.01 53.26
CA VAL A 130 7.68 42.05 54.64
C VAL A 130 8.54 43.28 54.87
N ALA A 131 9.46 43.61 53.95
CA ALA A 131 10.30 44.80 54.05
C ALA A 131 9.45 46.08 54.12
N SER A 132 8.44 46.21 53.24
CA SER A 132 7.51 47.33 53.25
C SER A 132 6.73 47.42 54.56
N LEU A 133 6.28 46.29 55.11
CA LEU A 133 5.55 46.24 56.38
C LEU A 133 6.46 46.60 57.55
N SER A 134 7.71 46.13 57.57
CA SER A 134 8.70 46.47 58.59
C SER A 134 9.02 47.96 58.61
N VAL A 135 9.18 48.59 57.44
CA VAL A 135 9.35 50.05 57.33
C VAL A 135 8.13 50.78 57.87
N ALA A 136 6.92 50.36 57.48
CA ALA A 136 5.68 50.98 57.96
C ALA A 136 5.52 50.87 59.49
N ILE A 137 5.88 49.72 60.08
CA ILE A 137 5.88 49.53 61.53
C ILE A 137 6.93 50.42 62.20
N ALA A 138 8.16 50.48 61.67
CA ALA A 138 9.22 51.32 62.19
C ALA A 138 8.82 52.81 62.19
N THR A 139 8.23 53.29 61.09
CA THR A 139 7.67 54.65 61.01
C THR A 139 6.59 54.88 62.07
N LYS A 140 5.67 53.92 62.25
CA LYS A 140 4.58 54.05 63.23
C LYS A 140 5.06 54.04 64.68
N VAL A 141 6.11 53.27 64.98
CA VAL A 141 6.74 53.27 66.31
C VAL A 141 7.45 54.60 66.57
N ILE A 142 8.22 55.11 65.61
CA ILE A 142 8.88 56.42 65.73
C ILE A 142 7.85 57.54 65.91
N GLU A 143 6.74 57.54 65.16
CA GLU A 143 5.63 58.50 65.33
C GLU A 143 5.01 58.46 66.73
N LYS A 144 4.99 57.29 67.38
CA LYS A 144 4.34 57.10 68.68
C LYS A 144 5.27 57.40 69.86
N GLU A 145 6.56 57.12 69.71
CA GLU A 145 7.57 57.39 70.73
C GLU A 145 8.03 58.86 70.74
N LEU A 146 7.87 59.62 69.65
CA LEU A 146 8.19 61.06 69.67
C LEU A 146 7.22 61.87 70.57
N ASP A 147 7.62 62.11 71.82
CA ASP A 147 7.09 63.20 72.65
C ASP A 147 7.78 64.53 72.27
N GLU A 148 7.13 65.68 72.50
CA GLU A 148 7.64 67.03 72.15
C GLU A 148 9.07 67.25 72.67
N LYS A 149 9.43 66.60 73.79
CA LYS A 149 10.76 66.66 74.41
C LYS A 149 11.84 65.86 73.70
N GLU A 150 11.51 64.72 73.08
CA GLU A 150 12.48 63.90 72.33
C GLU A 150 12.72 64.47 70.93
N GLN A 151 11.70 65.10 70.36
CA GLN A 151 11.84 65.87 69.12
C GLN A 151 12.82 67.04 69.28
N GLN A 152 12.81 67.70 70.43
CA GLN A 152 13.75 68.78 70.76
C GLN A 152 15.19 68.26 70.94
N LYS A 153 15.37 67.12 71.61
CA LYS A 153 16.68 66.43 71.73
C LYS A 153 17.25 65.98 70.39
N LEU A 154 16.41 65.48 69.48
CA LEU A 154 16.82 65.09 68.12
C LEU A 154 17.29 66.30 67.31
N ILE A 155 16.61 67.44 67.44
CA ILE A 155 17.00 68.71 66.80
C ILE A 155 18.34 69.19 67.38
N ASP A 156 18.49 69.18 68.71
CA ASP A 156 19.73 69.59 69.37
C ASP A 156 20.91 68.68 68.98
N SER A 157 20.70 67.35 68.89
CA SER A 157 21.75 66.41 68.44
C SER A 157 22.12 66.55 66.97
N TYR A 158 21.15 66.86 66.10
CA TYR A 158 21.43 67.15 64.68
C TYR A 158 22.19 68.47 64.51
N LEU A 159 21.88 69.48 65.33
CA LEU A 159 22.61 70.75 65.33
C LEU A 159 24.05 70.58 65.85
N GLU A 160 24.26 69.78 66.90
CA GLU A 160 25.59 69.42 67.39
C GLU A 160 26.41 68.62 66.36
N GLU A 161 25.80 67.65 65.66
CA GLU A 161 26.52 66.84 64.67
C GLU A 161 26.88 67.64 63.39
N VAL A 162 26.11 68.68 63.08
CA VAL A 162 26.38 69.63 61.98
C VAL A 162 27.38 70.72 62.38
N GLU A 163 27.42 71.13 63.66
CA GLU A 163 28.45 72.04 64.19
C GLU A 163 29.79 71.35 64.51
N ALA A 164 29.78 70.02 64.74
CA ALA A 164 30.99 69.21 64.96
C ALA A 164 31.72 68.83 63.65
N LYS A 165 31.29 69.38 62.52
CA LYS A 165 31.87 69.19 61.18
C LYS A 165 32.28 70.52 60.58
#